data_AF-T0QXS0-F1
#
_entry.id   AF-T0QXS0-F1
#
_cell.length_a   1.000
_cell.length_b   1.000
_cell.length_c   1.000
_cell.angle_alpha   90.00
_cell.angle_beta   90.00
_cell.angle_gamma   90.00
#
_symmetry.space_group_name_H-M   'P 1'
#
loop_
_entity.id
_entity.type
_entity.pdbx_description
1 polymer ?
#
loop_
_entity_poly.entity_id
_entity_poly.type
_entity_poly.pdbx_seq_one_letter_code
_entity_poly.pdbx_strand_id
1 'polypeptide(L)'
;MTSFFVNGVKWDAAHTERSIDIAYFYYCHKVNKDADFYAFENAGSKEDFLRQDIARAVKNESSLKKLTSYIKCNGGDVLQSKNNPDILYKTLLDVSASFMLDREKLAFIERDGRAIDFFWSLFHMYSIDLTAYRERRSSELKVSPLAKLNPVMSHDMYTPRINSYHERSLLSHKLLISTQAINDKDRFNDIVRFFDRWDCSISEKSKHLASMEKIWEIQKNHIDMVKWVKLNQNMYKWAWEYTLENVFNNQVPLWATKDGSNEFIGRQLVIAWDLMFSNPDRQALFMMRFKKAASQQKTRMKRETIKPSTFYLDDDVKKKLNVMVKNLKMTKSALIASLIENADENDLR
;
A
#
# COMPACT_ATOMS: atom_id res chain seq x y z
N MET A 1 -20.19 17.65 22.20
CA MET A 1 -19.90 16.22 21.94
C MET A 1 -19.79 15.52 23.29
N THR A 2 -20.87 14.85 23.69
CA THR A 2 -20.96 14.08 24.93
C THR A 2 -20.50 12.66 24.67
N SER A 3 -19.61 12.12 25.51
CA SER A 3 -19.21 10.71 25.45
C SER A 3 -20.39 9.81 25.82
N PHE A 4 -20.63 8.75 25.05
CA PHE A 4 -21.70 7.79 25.29
C PHE A 4 -21.14 6.45 25.76
N PHE A 5 -21.97 5.70 26.49
CA PHE A 5 -21.69 4.34 26.94
C PHE A 5 -22.74 3.40 26.36
N VAL A 6 -22.27 2.30 25.78
CA VAL A 6 -23.09 1.12 25.45
C VAL A 6 -22.28 -0.10 25.89
N ASN A 7 -22.87 -0.96 26.73
CA ASN A 7 -22.23 -2.14 27.31
C ASN A 7 -20.91 -1.88 28.06
N GLY A 8 -20.79 -0.73 28.73
CA GLY A 8 -19.61 -0.38 29.54
C GLY A 8 -18.39 0.09 28.75
N VAL A 9 -18.46 0.14 27.42
CA VAL A 9 -17.39 0.72 26.58
C VAL A 9 -17.62 2.23 26.49
N LYS A 10 -16.59 3.03 26.80
CA LYS A 10 -16.61 4.48 26.65
C LYS A 10 -16.35 4.83 25.19
N TRP A 11 -17.33 5.41 24.51
CA TRP A 11 -17.18 5.83 23.12
C TRP A 11 -16.48 7.17 23.07
N ASP A 12 -15.27 7.21 22.50
CA ASP A 12 -14.64 8.48 22.11
C ASP A 12 -15.23 9.00 20.79
N ALA A 13 -14.88 10.24 20.42
CA ALA A 13 -15.38 10.85 19.19
C ALA A 13 -14.99 10.05 17.94
N ALA A 14 -13.79 9.46 17.93
CA ALA A 14 -13.28 8.68 16.79
C ALA A 14 -14.04 7.35 16.60
N HIS A 15 -14.41 6.67 17.68
CA HIS A 15 -15.26 5.47 17.66
C HIS A 15 -16.65 5.79 17.11
N THR A 16 -17.19 6.95 17.49
CA THR A 16 -18.51 7.39 17.02
C THR A 16 -18.48 7.69 15.51
N GLU A 17 -17.47 8.43 15.03
CA GLU A 17 -17.31 8.73 13.60
C GLU A 17 -17.12 7.48 12.74
N ARG A 18 -16.28 6.53 13.18
CA ARG A 18 -16.11 5.24 12.50
C ARG A 18 -17.41 4.47 12.43
N SER A 19 -18.24 4.54 13.47
CA SER A 19 -19.48 3.75 13.56
C SER A 19 -20.51 4.27 12.59
N ILE A 20 -20.59 5.60 12.48
CA ILE A 20 -21.40 6.27 11.47
C ILE A 20 -20.92 5.92 10.06
N ASP A 21 -19.61 5.91 9.80
CA ASP A 21 -19.07 5.55 8.48
C ASP A 21 -19.42 4.12 8.07
N ILE A 22 -19.25 3.16 8.99
CA ILE A 22 -19.61 1.75 8.76
C ILE A 22 -21.12 1.59 8.56
N ALA A 23 -21.92 2.20 9.44
CA ALA A 23 -23.37 2.15 9.35
C ALA A 23 -23.86 2.68 8.00
N TYR A 24 -23.34 3.84 7.58
CA TYR A 24 -23.64 4.45 6.30
C TYR A 24 -23.22 3.54 5.13
N PHE A 25 -22.00 3.00 5.18
CA PHE A 25 -21.49 2.08 4.16
C PHE A 25 -22.41 0.86 3.96
N TYR A 26 -22.71 0.13 5.03
CA TYR A 26 -23.56 -1.06 4.93
C TYR A 26 -25.01 -0.72 4.63
N TYR A 27 -25.52 0.39 5.15
CA TYR A 27 -26.88 0.82 4.87
C TYR A 27 -27.09 1.08 3.38
N CYS A 28 -26.21 1.87 2.73
CA CYS A 28 -26.29 2.11 1.29
C CYS A 28 -26.07 0.82 0.47
N HIS A 29 -25.18 -0.09 0.89
CA HIS A 29 -24.89 -1.29 0.11
C HIS A 29 -25.91 -2.43 0.27
N LYS A 30 -26.50 -2.58 1.46
CA LYS A 30 -27.31 -3.74 1.83
C LYS A 30 -28.79 -3.40 2.03
N VAL A 31 -29.12 -2.17 2.40
CA VAL A 31 -30.49 -1.74 2.74
C VAL A 31 -31.07 -0.83 1.66
N ASN A 32 -30.42 0.31 1.38
CA ASN A 32 -30.86 1.31 0.41
C ASN A 32 -29.87 1.39 -0.78
N LYS A 33 -30.00 0.44 -1.71
CA LYS A 33 -29.12 0.30 -2.88
C LYS A 33 -29.24 1.44 -3.90
N ASP A 34 -30.29 2.25 -3.79
CA ASP A 34 -30.54 3.38 -4.68
C ASP A 34 -29.89 4.67 -4.14
N ALA A 35 -29.39 4.66 -2.90
CA ALA A 35 -28.65 5.77 -2.32
C ALA A 35 -27.25 5.87 -2.95
N ASP A 36 -26.87 7.09 -3.33
CA ASP A 36 -25.50 7.36 -3.76
C ASP A 36 -24.57 7.28 -2.55
N PHE A 37 -23.80 6.20 -2.49
CA PHE A 37 -22.81 5.96 -1.46
C PHE A 37 -21.79 7.11 -1.37
N TYR A 38 -21.50 7.82 -2.46
CA TYR A 38 -20.49 8.88 -2.49
C TYR A 38 -21.01 10.26 -2.13
N ALA A 39 -22.31 10.39 -1.81
CA ALA A 39 -22.93 11.69 -1.57
C ALA A 39 -22.39 12.46 -0.36
N PHE A 40 -21.78 11.78 0.62
CA PHE A 40 -21.34 12.39 1.87
C PHE A 40 -19.93 11.97 2.26
N GLU A 41 -19.04 12.94 2.50
CA GLU A 41 -17.66 12.70 2.91
C GLU A 41 -17.50 12.69 4.44
N ASN A 42 -18.12 13.64 5.14
CA ASN A 42 -17.97 13.82 6.58
C ASN A 42 -19.01 13.02 7.40
N ALA A 43 -18.67 12.73 8.67
CA ALA A 43 -19.51 11.92 9.55
C ALA A 43 -20.86 12.59 9.89
N GLY A 44 -20.91 13.91 10.06
CA GLY A 44 -22.15 14.63 10.38
C GLY A 44 -23.20 14.48 9.28
N SER A 45 -22.82 14.70 8.02
CA SER A 45 -23.71 14.54 6.87
C SER A 45 -24.17 13.10 6.68
N LYS A 46 -23.31 12.11 6.97
CA LYS A 46 -23.68 10.68 6.97
C LYS A 46 -24.70 10.35 8.06
N GLU A 47 -24.50 10.89 9.27
CA GLU A 47 -25.44 10.74 10.38
C GLU A 47 -26.80 11.36 10.05
N ASP A 48 -26.82 12.59 9.54
CA ASP A 48 -28.06 13.27 9.15
C ASP A 48 -28.82 12.48 8.09
N PHE A 49 -28.11 11.97 7.08
CA PHE A 49 -28.69 11.10 6.07
C PHE A 49 -29.30 9.83 6.67
N LEU A 50 -28.53 9.11 7.50
CA LEU A 50 -29.00 7.87 8.13
C LEU A 50 -30.26 8.12 8.96
N ARG A 51 -30.27 9.16 9.79
CA ARG A 51 -31.43 9.50 10.63
C ARG A 51 -32.67 9.80 9.80
N GLN A 52 -32.51 10.62 8.75
CA GLN A 52 -33.63 10.95 7.86
C GLN A 52 -34.14 9.73 7.10
N ASP A 53 -33.25 8.90 6.56
CA ASP A 53 -33.65 7.75 5.76
C ASP A 53 -34.24 6.63 6.61
N ILE A 54 -33.75 6.41 7.83
CA ILE A 54 -34.36 5.49 8.79
C ILE A 54 -35.76 5.99 9.19
N ALA A 55 -35.94 7.29 9.43
CA ALA A 55 -37.26 7.86 9.70
C ALA A 55 -38.25 7.67 8.54
N ARG A 56 -37.77 7.69 7.29
CA ARG A 56 -38.57 7.33 6.10
C ARG A 56 -38.81 5.82 6.04
N ALA A 57 -37.81 5.01 6.34
CA ALA A 57 -37.89 3.55 6.29
C ALA A 57 -38.93 3.03 7.29
N VAL A 58 -39.05 3.61 8.48
CA VAL A 58 -40.10 3.26 9.47
C VAL A 58 -41.52 3.45 8.90
N LYS A 59 -41.72 4.38 7.96
CA LYS A 59 -43.00 4.62 7.29
C LYS A 59 -43.24 3.71 6.07
N ASN A 60 -42.24 2.95 5.65
CA ASN A 60 -42.30 2.05 4.50
C ASN A 60 -41.98 0.62 4.93
N GLU A 61 -42.99 -0.25 4.96
CA GLU A 61 -42.88 -1.62 5.46
C GLU A 61 -41.77 -2.44 4.78
N SER A 62 -41.57 -2.26 3.47
CA SER A 62 -40.51 -2.93 2.71
C SER A 62 -39.11 -2.49 3.15
N SER A 63 -38.89 -1.17 3.28
CA SER A 63 -37.62 -0.61 3.74
C SER A 63 -37.33 -0.97 5.20
N LEU A 64 -38.35 -0.88 6.07
CA LEU A 64 -38.24 -1.30 7.47
C LEU A 64 -37.88 -2.79 7.59
N LYS A 65 -38.50 -3.66 6.78
CA LYS A 65 -38.17 -5.09 6.76
C LYS A 65 -36.72 -5.33 6.38
N LYS A 66 -36.19 -4.65 5.35
CA LYS A 66 -34.77 -4.76 4.97
C LYS A 66 -33.82 -4.32 6.08
N LEU A 67 -34.08 -3.16 6.69
CA LEU A 67 -33.27 -2.63 7.78
C LEU A 67 -33.28 -3.56 9.00
N THR A 68 -34.47 -3.96 9.46
CA THR A 68 -34.61 -4.85 10.63
C THR A 68 -34.04 -6.24 10.36
N SER A 69 -34.16 -6.78 9.13
CA SER A 69 -33.49 -8.02 8.73
C SER A 69 -31.97 -7.88 8.83
N TYR A 70 -31.39 -6.80 8.30
CA TYR A 70 -29.95 -6.55 8.40
C TYR A 70 -29.49 -6.48 9.86
N ILE A 71 -30.18 -5.71 10.70
CA ILE A 71 -29.84 -5.57 12.13
C ILE A 71 -29.88 -6.95 12.83
N LYS A 72 -30.93 -7.75 12.62
CA LYS A 72 -31.06 -9.09 13.21
C LYS A 72 -29.98 -10.05 12.76
N CYS A 73 -29.69 -10.08 11.46
CA CYS A 73 -28.66 -10.96 10.90
C CYS A 73 -27.27 -10.70 11.50
N ASN A 74 -27.05 -9.48 11.99
CA ASN A 74 -25.80 -9.06 12.61
C ASN A 74 -25.89 -8.96 14.15
N GLY A 75 -26.88 -9.60 14.76
CA GLY A 75 -26.98 -9.75 16.23
C GLY A 75 -27.62 -8.58 16.98
N GLY A 76 -28.16 -7.58 16.29
CA GLY A 76 -28.88 -6.48 16.93
C GLY A 76 -30.30 -6.86 17.34
N ASP A 77 -30.75 -6.38 18.51
CA ASP A 77 -32.13 -6.54 18.96
C ASP A 77 -33.04 -5.47 18.35
N VAL A 78 -34.17 -5.91 17.80
CA VAL A 78 -35.14 -5.07 17.11
C VAL A 78 -36.55 -5.17 17.72
N LEU A 79 -36.71 -5.91 18.82
CA LEU A 79 -37.99 -6.19 19.43
C LEU A 79 -38.66 -4.93 20.00
N GLN A 80 -37.88 -4.01 20.57
CA GLN A 80 -38.38 -2.74 21.11
C GLN A 80 -38.32 -1.56 20.12
N SER A 81 -37.74 -1.75 18.92
CA SER A 81 -37.33 -0.63 18.05
C SER A 81 -38.09 -0.51 16.74
N LYS A 82 -38.97 -1.45 16.37
CA LYS A 82 -39.63 -1.50 15.04
C LYS A 82 -40.27 -0.19 14.58
N ASN A 83 -40.74 0.65 15.50
CA ASN A 83 -41.44 1.90 15.16
C ASN A 83 -40.71 3.17 15.65
N ASN A 84 -39.52 3.05 16.25
CA ASN A 84 -38.78 4.19 16.76
C ASN A 84 -37.48 4.38 15.96
N PRO A 85 -37.39 5.43 15.11
CA PRO A 85 -36.23 5.65 14.25
C PRO A 85 -34.95 5.93 15.03
N ASP A 86 -35.02 6.58 16.20
CA ASP A 86 -33.85 6.85 17.02
C ASP A 86 -33.28 5.58 17.65
N ILE A 87 -34.16 4.67 18.09
CA ILE A 87 -33.72 3.37 18.61
C ILE A 87 -33.12 2.54 17.48
N LEU A 88 -33.74 2.50 16.30
CA LEU A 88 -33.18 1.78 15.13
C LEU A 88 -31.83 2.33 14.69
N TYR A 89 -31.67 3.66 14.67
CA TYR A 89 -30.40 4.31 14.38
C TYR A 89 -29.33 3.91 15.40
N LYS A 90 -29.66 3.96 16.69
CA LYS A 90 -28.74 3.54 17.75
C LYS A 90 -28.35 2.06 17.62
N THR A 91 -29.32 1.17 17.41
CA THR A 91 -29.04 -0.26 17.20
C THR A 91 -28.19 -0.50 15.96
N LEU A 92 -28.40 0.26 14.89
CA LEU A 92 -27.56 0.18 13.69
C LEU A 92 -26.11 0.59 13.98
N LEU A 93 -25.88 1.64 14.78
CA LEU A 93 -24.55 2.03 15.22
C LEU A 93 -23.90 0.97 16.10
N ASP A 94 -24.65 0.40 17.06
CA ASP A 94 -24.16 -0.66 17.95
C ASP A 94 -23.73 -1.91 17.16
N VAL A 95 -24.57 -2.33 16.20
CA VAL A 95 -24.24 -3.41 15.26
C VAL A 95 -22.98 -3.07 14.46
N SER A 96 -22.87 -1.84 13.94
CA SER A 96 -21.73 -1.41 13.13
C SER A 96 -20.42 -1.39 13.94
N ALA A 97 -20.48 -0.94 15.19
CA ALA A 97 -19.33 -0.95 16.11
C ALA A 97 -18.85 -2.37 16.45
N SER A 98 -19.75 -3.36 16.47
CA SER A 98 -19.39 -4.76 16.74
C SER A 98 -18.43 -5.36 15.70
N PHE A 99 -18.34 -4.76 14.50
CA PHE A 99 -17.43 -5.17 13.44
C PHE A 99 -16.05 -4.50 13.49
N MET A 100 -15.84 -3.52 14.38
CA MET A 100 -14.62 -2.73 14.40
C MET A 100 -13.47 -3.44 15.08
N LEU A 101 -12.28 -3.32 14.48
CA LEU A 101 -11.07 -3.56 15.23
C LEU A 101 -10.74 -2.36 16.10
N ASP A 102 -10.34 -2.65 17.33
CA ASP A 102 -9.68 -1.67 18.19
C ASP A 102 -8.41 -1.16 17.49
N ARG A 103 -8.21 0.16 17.53
CA ARG A 103 -7.03 0.80 16.95
C ARG A 103 -5.76 0.33 17.64
N GLU A 104 -5.81 -0.04 18.92
CA GLU A 104 -4.65 -0.62 19.62
C GLU A 104 -4.13 -1.88 18.94
N LYS A 105 -5.01 -2.71 18.36
CA LYS A 105 -4.60 -3.90 17.59
C LYS A 105 -3.83 -3.53 16.32
N LEU A 106 -4.06 -2.34 15.78
CA LEU A 106 -3.38 -1.82 14.58
C LEU A 106 -2.14 -0.98 14.93
N ALA A 107 -1.79 -0.83 16.21
CA ALA A 107 -0.70 0.04 16.65
C ALA A 107 0.68 -0.36 16.09
N PHE A 108 0.91 -1.65 15.82
CA PHE A 108 2.16 -2.11 15.19
C PHE A 108 2.34 -1.58 13.76
N ILE A 109 1.22 -1.32 13.06
CA ILE A 109 1.23 -0.68 11.75
C ILE A 109 1.48 0.81 11.92
N GLU A 110 0.71 1.46 12.81
CA GLU A 110 0.76 2.92 13.00
C GLU A 110 2.15 3.45 13.39
N ARG A 111 2.91 2.65 14.16
CA ARG A 111 4.23 3.05 14.68
C ARG A 111 5.36 2.95 13.66
N ASP A 112 5.13 2.34 12.50
CA ASP A 112 6.16 2.08 11.50
C ASP A 112 5.70 2.52 10.11
N GLY A 113 6.29 3.60 9.59
CA GLY A 113 5.96 4.15 8.28
C GLY A 113 6.16 3.15 7.13
N ARG A 114 7.11 2.20 7.26
CA ARG A 114 7.30 1.14 6.26
C ARG A 114 6.20 0.08 6.36
N ALA A 115 5.71 -0.20 7.57
CA ALA A 115 4.55 -1.08 7.76
C ALA A 115 3.29 -0.45 7.16
N ILE A 116 3.05 0.85 7.39
CA ILE A 116 1.96 1.61 6.76
C ILE A 116 2.04 1.47 5.24
N ASP A 117 3.20 1.75 4.67
CA ASP A 117 3.45 1.66 3.23
C ASP A 117 3.19 0.27 2.67
N PHE A 118 3.69 -0.76 3.36
CA PHE A 118 3.50 -2.16 2.99
C PHE A 118 2.02 -2.55 2.99
N PHE A 119 1.32 -2.33 4.09
CA PHE A 119 -0.08 -2.77 4.24
C PHE A 119 -1.04 -1.96 3.38
N TRP A 120 -0.86 -0.65 3.28
CA TRP A 120 -1.66 0.21 2.40
C TRP A 120 -1.53 -0.24 0.93
N SER A 121 -0.30 -0.49 0.48
CA SER A 121 -0.05 -0.95 -0.89
C SER A 121 -0.54 -2.38 -1.13
N LEU A 122 -0.44 -3.24 -0.11
CA LEU A 122 -0.97 -4.59 -0.15
C LEU A 122 -2.50 -4.60 -0.29
N PHE A 123 -3.23 -3.73 0.44
CA PHE A 123 -4.68 -3.60 0.29
C PHE A 123 -5.11 -3.04 -1.07
N HIS A 124 -4.30 -2.17 -1.67
CA HIS A 124 -4.48 -1.75 -3.07
C HIS A 124 -4.32 -2.90 -4.07
N MET A 125 -3.49 -3.89 -3.78
CA MET A 125 -3.42 -5.11 -4.61
C MET A 125 -4.62 -6.04 -4.38
N TYR A 126 -5.14 -6.11 -3.15
CA TYR A 126 -6.31 -6.94 -2.81
C TYR A 126 -7.63 -6.42 -3.37
N SER A 127 -7.82 -5.10 -3.40
CA SER A 127 -9.03 -4.49 -3.95
C SER A 127 -9.27 -4.94 -5.40
N ILE A 128 -8.21 -5.26 -6.15
CA ILE A 128 -8.25 -5.74 -7.54
C ILE A 128 -8.87 -7.15 -7.69
N ASP A 129 -8.70 -8.09 -6.74
CA ASP A 129 -9.17 -9.49 -6.88
C ASP A 129 -10.69 -9.66 -6.61
N LEU A 130 -11.35 -8.65 -6.04
CA LEU A 130 -12.81 -8.64 -5.80
C LEU A 130 -13.65 -8.56 -7.10
N THR A 131 -13.03 -8.39 -8.27
CA THR A 131 -13.72 -8.43 -9.58
C THR A 131 -14.07 -9.84 -10.04
N ALA A 132 -13.27 -10.86 -9.68
CA ALA A 132 -13.58 -12.26 -9.97
C ALA A 132 -14.89 -12.74 -9.30
N TYR A 133 -15.32 -12.02 -8.25
CA TYR A 133 -16.59 -12.23 -7.56
C TYR A 133 -17.83 -11.91 -8.41
N ARG A 134 -17.72 -11.03 -9.43
CA ARG A 134 -18.87 -10.66 -10.28
C ARG A 134 -19.24 -11.73 -11.33
N GLU A 135 -18.33 -12.64 -11.67
CA GLU A 135 -18.54 -13.64 -12.73
C GLU A 135 -19.30 -14.90 -12.28
N ARG A 136 -20.02 -14.88 -11.14
CA ARG A 136 -20.84 -16.01 -10.64
C ARG A 136 -20.10 -17.35 -10.52
N ARG A 137 -18.78 -17.36 -10.41
CA ARG A 137 -18.09 -18.52 -9.84
C ARG A 137 -18.28 -18.44 -8.34
N SER A 138 -19.12 -19.33 -7.81
CA SER A 138 -19.33 -19.52 -6.39
C SER A 138 -18.03 -19.99 -5.74
N SER A 139 -17.15 -19.07 -5.40
CA SER A 139 -16.22 -19.26 -4.29
C SER A 139 -16.63 -18.25 -3.24
N GLU A 140 -17.31 -18.77 -2.23
CA GLU A 140 -17.57 -18.09 -0.97
C GLU A 140 -16.33 -17.29 -0.54
N LEU A 141 -16.50 -16.01 -0.20
CA LEU A 141 -15.52 -15.23 0.58
C LEU A 141 -15.40 -15.77 2.03
N LYS A 142 -15.64 -17.06 2.25
CA LYS A 142 -15.41 -17.79 3.51
C LYS A 142 -13.96 -18.20 3.69
N VAL A 143 -13.13 -18.07 2.65
CA VAL A 143 -11.69 -18.30 2.77
C VAL A 143 -11.02 -16.94 2.81
N SER A 144 -10.59 -16.59 4.02
CA SER A 144 -9.53 -15.63 4.31
C SER A 144 -8.73 -15.19 3.07
N PRO A 145 -8.74 -13.90 2.66
CA PRO A 145 -7.88 -13.40 1.59
C PRO A 145 -6.39 -13.62 1.84
N LEU A 146 -5.98 -13.79 3.11
CA LEU A 146 -4.62 -14.18 3.49
C LEU A 146 -4.35 -15.68 3.31
N ALA A 147 -5.37 -16.53 3.17
CA ALA A 147 -5.17 -17.95 2.83
C ALA A 147 -4.60 -18.12 1.41
N LYS A 148 -4.82 -17.14 0.52
CA LYS A 148 -4.19 -17.09 -0.80
C LYS A 148 -2.72 -16.60 -0.75
N LEU A 149 -2.27 -16.03 0.37
CA LEU A 149 -0.84 -15.78 0.62
C LEU A 149 -0.11 -17.02 1.12
N ASN A 150 -0.79 -18.15 1.31
CA ASN A 150 -0.16 -19.42 1.62
C ASN A 150 0.23 -20.11 0.30
N PRO A 151 1.51 -20.08 -0.11
CA PRO A 151 1.92 -20.51 -1.43
C PRO A 151 2.18 -22.01 -1.37
N VAL A 152 1.14 -22.82 -1.56
CA VAL A 152 1.39 -24.22 -1.94
C VAL A 152 0.96 -24.51 -3.37
N MET A 153 0.05 -23.73 -3.98
CA MET A 153 -0.43 -24.07 -5.33
C MET A 153 -0.82 -22.82 -6.14
N SER A 154 0.15 -22.11 -6.72
CA SER A 154 0.09 -21.64 -8.11
C SER A 154 1.39 -20.93 -8.49
N HIS A 155 1.99 -21.36 -9.59
CA HIS A 155 3.28 -20.88 -10.09
C HIS A 155 3.25 -19.46 -10.69
N ASP A 156 2.19 -18.68 -10.44
CA ASP A 156 1.88 -17.51 -11.26
C ASP A 156 1.13 -16.42 -10.49
N MET A 157 1.69 -15.96 -9.36
CA MET A 157 1.12 -14.84 -8.60
C MET A 157 1.18 -13.48 -9.35
N TYR A 158 1.84 -13.44 -10.51
CA TYR A 158 1.92 -12.30 -11.43
C TYR A 158 1.43 -12.66 -12.84
N THR A 159 0.57 -13.68 -12.99
CA THR A 159 -0.15 -13.82 -14.26
C THR A 159 -1.04 -12.60 -14.48
N PRO A 160 -1.04 -12.04 -15.69
CA PRO A 160 -1.73 -10.79 -16.00
C PRO A 160 -3.23 -11.03 -15.93
N ARG A 161 -3.88 -10.65 -14.82
CA ARG A 161 -5.31 -10.32 -14.88
C ARG A 161 -5.43 -8.92 -15.44
N ILE A 162 -5.66 -8.88 -16.75
CA ILE A 162 -6.05 -7.70 -17.52
C ILE A 162 -7.34 -7.16 -16.88
N ASN A 163 -7.20 -6.27 -15.90
CA ASN A 163 -8.31 -5.47 -15.40
C ASN A 163 -8.13 -4.05 -15.93
N SER A 164 -9.15 -3.58 -16.64
CA SER A 164 -9.21 -2.27 -17.27
C SER A 164 -9.04 -1.15 -16.22
N TYR A 165 -8.55 0.02 -16.65
CA TYR A 165 -8.38 1.21 -15.79
C TYR A 165 -9.69 1.59 -15.05
N HIS A 166 -10.83 1.29 -15.67
CA HIS A 166 -12.17 1.56 -15.15
C HIS A 166 -12.53 0.67 -13.95
N GLU A 167 -12.24 -0.63 -14.02
CA GLU A 167 -12.52 -1.58 -12.93
C GLU A 167 -11.60 -1.38 -11.73
N ARG A 168 -10.36 -0.95 -11.99
CA ARG A 168 -9.38 -0.54 -10.97
C ARG A 168 -9.85 0.69 -10.18
N SER A 169 -10.45 1.67 -10.87
CA SER A 169 -11.03 2.87 -10.26
C SER A 169 -12.23 2.53 -9.38
N LEU A 170 -13.11 1.61 -9.82
CA LEU A 170 -14.30 1.20 -9.08
C LEU A 170 -14.03 0.50 -7.73
N LEU A 171 -12.89 -0.17 -7.57
CA LEU A 171 -12.56 -0.93 -6.35
C LEU A 171 -11.82 -0.09 -5.30
N SER A 172 -10.93 0.81 -5.73
CA SER A 172 -10.43 1.87 -4.86
C SER A 172 -11.57 2.81 -4.43
N HIS A 173 -12.54 3.08 -5.31
CA HIS A 173 -13.75 3.82 -4.98
C HIS A 173 -14.64 3.08 -3.95
N LYS A 174 -14.86 1.77 -4.08
CA LYS A 174 -15.71 1.01 -3.15
C LYS A 174 -15.17 0.95 -1.72
N LEU A 175 -13.86 0.85 -1.54
CA LEU A 175 -13.24 0.87 -0.21
C LEU A 175 -12.80 2.27 0.23
N LEU A 176 -12.88 3.26 -0.68
CA LEU A 176 -12.36 4.64 -0.56
C LEU A 176 -10.92 4.68 -0.04
N ILE A 177 -10.08 3.77 -0.52
CA ILE A 177 -8.63 3.84 -0.28
C ILE A 177 -8.06 4.84 -1.28
N SER A 178 -7.42 5.89 -0.80
CA SER A 178 -6.82 6.91 -1.66
C SER A 178 -5.82 6.29 -2.63
N THR A 179 -5.83 6.72 -3.89
CA THR A 179 -4.88 6.25 -4.91
C THR A 179 -3.70 7.20 -5.09
N GLN A 180 -3.63 8.28 -4.29
CA GLN A 180 -2.62 9.33 -4.46
C GLN A 180 -1.52 9.24 -3.40
N ALA A 181 -0.43 9.97 -3.64
CA ALA A 181 0.63 10.19 -2.67
C ALA A 181 0.08 10.99 -1.48
N ILE A 182 -0.38 10.28 -0.46
CA ILE A 182 -0.89 10.84 0.79
C ILE A 182 0.12 10.61 1.92
N ASN A 183 0.00 11.39 3.00
CA ASN A 183 0.88 11.25 4.15
C ASN A 183 0.59 9.92 4.90
N ASP A 184 1.49 9.55 5.81
CA ASP A 184 1.40 8.28 6.55
C ASP A 184 0.10 8.17 7.39
N LYS A 185 -0.39 9.30 7.92
CA LYS A 185 -1.63 9.34 8.70
C LYS A 185 -2.84 8.97 7.84
N ASP A 186 -2.91 9.51 6.63
CA ASP A 186 -3.99 9.22 5.69
C ASP A 186 -3.91 7.75 5.22
N ARG A 187 -2.72 7.22 4.95
CA ARG A 187 -2.53 5.80 4.58
C ARG A 187 -2.96 4.87 5.70
N PHE A 188 -2.65 5.24 6.94
CA PHE A 188 -3.09 4.49 8.10
C PHE A 188 -4.62 4.55 8.26
N ASN A 189 -5.25 5.70 8.05
CA ASN A 189 -6.71 5.82 8.08
C ASN A 189 -7.37 4.95 6.99
N ASP A 190 -6.76 4.84 5.82
CA ASP A 190 -7.21 3.94 4.76
C ASP A 190 -7.13 2.46 5.18
N ILE A 191 -6.06 2.06 5.89
CA ILE A 191 -5.92 0.71 6.46
C ILE A 191 -7.03 0.45 7.48
N VAL A 192 -7.31 1.40 8.36
CA VAL A 192 -8.41 1.31 9.34
C VAL A 192 -9.75 1.14 8.61
N ARG A 193 -10.04 1.97 7.61
CA ARG A 193 -11.25 1.90 6.79
C ARG A 193 -11.39 0.57 6.06
N PHE A 194 -10.29 0.00 5.56
CA PHE A 194 -10.29 -1.32 4.95
C PHE A 194 -10.83 -2.37 5.94
N PHE A 195 -10.28 -2.43 7.15
CA PHE A 195 -10.74 -3.38 8.17
C PHE A 195 -12.17 -3.11 8.62
N ASP A 196 -12.56 -1.84 8.77
CA ASP A 196 -13.90 -1.45 9.17
C ASP A 196 -14.98 -1.92 8.18
N ARG A 197 -14.70 -1.76 6.88
CA ARG A 197 -15.63 -2.07 5.78
C ARG A 197 -15.50 -3.49 5.25
N TRP A 198 -14.56 -4.27 5.78
CA TRP A 198 -14.45 -5.68 5.47
C TRP A 198 -15.61 -6.46 6.09
N ASP A 199 -16.44 -7.04 5.24
CA ASP A 199 -17.64 -7.82 5.57
C ASP A 199 -17.28 -9.21 6.12
N CYS A 200 -16.68 -9.24 7.32
CA CYS A 200 -16.36 -10.46 8.07
C CYS A 200 -16.41 -10.20 9.59
N SER A 201 -16.42 -11.27 10.38
CA SER A 201 -16.50 -11.16 11.84
C SER A 201 -15.24 -10.55 12.44
N ILE A 202 -15.36 -9.91 13.61
CA ILE A 202 -14.19 -9.36 14.34
C ILE A 202 -13.16 -10.44 14.69
N SER A 203 -13.60 -11.70 14.88
CA SER A 203 -12.73 -12.85 15.12
C SER A 203 -11.88 -13.16 13.89
N GLU A 204 -12.49 -13.16 12.70
CA GLU A 204 -11.79 -13.33 11.43
C GLU A 204 -10.81 -12.18 11.21
N LYS A 205 -11.26 -10.92 11.33
CA LYS A 205 -10.38 -9.73 11.23
C LYS A 205 -9.17 -9.85 12.15
N SER A 206 -9.37 -10.29 13.39
CA SER A 206 -8.28 -10.46 14.38
C SER A 206 -7.31 -11.58 13.98
N LYS A 207 -7.81 -12.75 13.53
CA LYS A 207 -6.95 -13.85 13.02
C LYS A 207 -6.12 -13.41 11.82
N HIS A 208 -6.73 -12.63 10.95
CA HIS A 208 -6.10 -12.07 9.77
C HIS A 208 -5.01 -11.08 10.14
N LEU A 209 -5.32 -10.13 11.02
CA LEU A 209 -4.35 -9.16 11.48
C LEU A 209 -3.14 -9.82 12.15
N ALA A 210 -3.34 -10.86 12.97
CA ALA A 210 -2.25 -11.63 13.56
C ALA A 210 -1.37 -12.34 12.51
N SER A 211 -1.96 -12.78 11.39
CA SER A 211 -1.19 -13.37 10.28
C SER A 211 -0.39 -12.30 9.53
N MET A 212 -0.97 -11.12 9.35
CA MET A 212 -0.31 -9.95 8.74
C MET A 212 0.86 -9.45 9.58
N GLU A 213 0.68 -9.40 10.90
CA GLU A 213 1.74 -9.06 11.85
C GLU A 213 2.91 -10.03 11.72
N LYS A 214 2.67 -11.35 11.69
CA LYS A 214 3.72 -12.36 11.46
C LYS A 214 4.47 -12.17 10.16
N ILE A 215 3.76 -11.86 9.07
CA ILE A 215 4.37 -11.56 7.77
C ILE A 215 5.30 -10.35 7.90
N TRP A 216 4.81 -9.30 8.56
CA TRP A 216 5.58 -8.07 8.76
C TRP A 216 6.81 -8.29 9.65
N GLU A 217 6.70 -9.08 10.71
CA GLU A 217 7.81 -9.43 11.60
C GLU A 217 8.97 -10.10 10.85
N ILE A 218 8.67 -10.87 9.80
CA ILE A 218 9.69 -11.43 8.90
C ILE A 218 10.20 -10.33 7.98
N GLN A 219 9.30 -9.68 7.23
CA GLN A 219 9.65 -8.75 6.15
C GLN A 219 10.43 -7.51 6.64
N LYS A 220 10.18 -7.02 7.85
CA LYS A 220 10.88 -5.86 8.41
C LYS A 220 12.40 -6.09 8.51
N ASN A 221 12.83 -7.34 8.69
CA ASN A 221 14.26 -7.71 8.79
C ASN A 221 14.96 -7.75 7.43
N HIS A 222 14.19 -7.89 6.34
CA HIS A 222 14.71 -7.72 5.00
C HIS A 222 14.94 -6.21 4.81
N ILE A 223 16.20 -5.76 4.79
CA ILE A 223 16.57 -4.33 4.71
C ILE A 223 17.41 -3.96 3.49
N ASP A 224 17.57 -4.89 2.56
CA ASP A 224 18.48 -4.77 1.42
C ASP A 224 18.10 -3.61 0.50
N MET A 225 16.82 -3.51 0.11
CA MET A 225 16.34 -2.40 -0.71
C MET A 225 16.35 -1.08 0.07
N VAL A 226 16.01 -1.11 1.36
CA VAL A 226 16.07 0.07 2.25
C VAL A 226 17.48 0.66 2.28
N LYS A 227 18.50 -0.19 2.49
CA LYS A 227 19.91 0.21 2.45
C LYS A 227 20.32 0.74 1.08
N TRP A 228 19.89 0.07 0.00
CA TRP A 228 20.22 0.49 -1.35
C TRP A 228 19.63 1.88 -1.67
N VAL A 229 18.35 2.09 -1.35
CA VAL A 229 17.65 3.36 -1.55
C VAL A 229 18.39 4.49 -0.83
N LYS A 230 18.67 4.33 0.47
CA LYS A 230 19.40 5.34 1.26
C LYS A 230 20.72 5.83 0.63
N LEU A 231 21.43 4.97 -0.08
CA LEU A 231 22.76 5.25 -0.64
C LEU A 231 22.76 5.69 -2.11
N ASN A 232 21.64 5.57 -2.84
CA ASN A 232 21.61 5.73 -4.30
C ASN A 232 20.47 6.64 -4.78
N GLN A 233 20.24 7.76 -4.08
CA GLN A 233 19.18 8.74 -4.38
C GLN A 233 19.19 9.23 -5.83
N ASN A 234 20.37 9.37 -6.44
CA ASN A 234 20.52 9.81 -7.83
C ASN A 234 20.12 8.75 -8.87
N MET A 235 19.78 7.54 -8.44
CA MET A 235 19.45 6.41 -9.32
C MET A 235 17.99 5.97 -9.22
N TYR A 236 17.16 6.65 -8.42
CA TYR A 236 15.79 6.20 -8.13
C TYR A 236 14.91 6.11 -9.37
N LYS A 237 14.96 7.10 -10.27
CA LYS A 237 14.15 7.09 -11.50
C LYS A 237 14.44 5.85 -12.35
N TRP A 238 15.72 5.62 -12.63
CA TRP A 238 16.17 4.42 -13.35
C TRP A 238 15.79 3.13 -12.61
N ALA A 239 15.97 3.09 -11.29
CA ALA A 239 15.62 1.91 -10.50
C ALA A 239 14.12 1.61 -10.53
N TRP A 240 13.29 2.64 -10.57
CA TRP A 240 11.85 2.49 -10.68
C TRP A 240 11.44 1.99 -12.06
N GLU A 241 12.01 2.53 -13.13
CA GLU A 241 11.81 2.03 -14.49
C GLU A 241 12.22 0.55 -14.61
N TYR A 242 13.40 0.18 -14.07
CA TYR A 242 13.85 -1.21 -14.02
C TYR A 242 12.87 -2.11 -13.26
N THR A 243 12.35 -1.62 -12.13
CA THR A 243 11.37 -2.36 -11.33
C THR A 243 10.05 -2.54 -12.09
N LEU A 244 9.55 -1.50 -12.75
CA LEU A 244 8.35 -1.58 -13.58
C LEU A 244 8.54 -2.61 -14.69
N GLU A 245 9.66 -2.60 -15.39
CA GLU A 245 9.97 -3.54 -16.48
C GLU A 245 10.04 -5.00 -15.98
N ASN A 246 10.77 -5.24 -14.89
CA ASN A 246 11.13 -6.60 -14.46
C ASN A 246 10.15 -7.22 -13.45
N VAL A 247 9.29 -6.41 -12.83
CA VAL A 247 8.34 -6.85 -11.80
C VAL A 247 6.90 -6.66 -12.25
N PHE A 248 6.61 -5.51 -12.87
CA PHE A 248 5.24 -5.07 -13.15
C PHE A 248 4.90 -5.01 -14.65
N ASN A 249 5.73 -5.60 -15.52
CA ASN A 249 5.53 -5.61 -16.98
C ASN A 249 5.23 -4.22 -17.57
N ASN A 250 5.99 -3.22 -17.15
CA ASN A 250 5.85 -1.80 -17.52
C ASN A 250 4.52 -1.12 -17.09
N GLN A 251 3.70 -1.78 -16.26
CA GLN A 251 2.49 -1.17 -15.68
C GLN A 251 2.77 -0.55 -14.32
N VAL A 252 2.22 0.64 -14.09
CA VAL A 252 2.30 1.31 -12.78
C VAL A 252 1.22 0.73 -11.85
N PRO A 253 1.60 0.18 -10.69
CA PRO A 253 0.64 -0.27 -9.68
C PRO A 253 -0.22 0.89 -9.15
N LEU A 254 -1.43 0.60 -8.66
CA LEU A 254 -2.37 1.65 -8.18
C LEU A 254 -1.84 2.47 -6.99
N TRP A 255 -0.98 1.87 -6.18
CA TRP A 255 -0.34 2.53 -5.04
C TRP A 255 0.86 3.40 -5.44
N ALA A 256 1.23 3.44 -6.73
CA ALA A 256 2.43 4.09 -7.24
C ALA A 256 2.16 5.13 -8.33
N THR A 257 3.16 5.96 -8.62
CA THR A 257 3.21 6.90 -9.74
C THR A 257 4.59 6.88 -10.41
N LYS A 258 4.67 7.39 -11.64
CA LYS A 258 5.94 7.67 -12.34
C LYS A 258 6.49 9.05 -11.99
N ASP A 259 5.61 10.00 -11.65
CA ASP A 259 5.93 11.44 -11.58
C ASP A 259 5.99 11.96 -10.14
N GLY A 260 6.47 11.12 -9.21
CA GLY A 260 6.60 11.46 -7.80
C GLY A 260 7.88 12.25 -7.49
N SER A 261 7.93 12.83 -6.28
CA SER A 261 9.21 13.34 -5.76
C SER A 261 10.23 12.21 -5.66
N ASN A 262 11.52 12.55 -5.68
CA ASN A 262 12.57 11.54 -5.60
C ASN A 262 12.42 10.67 -4.35
N GLU A 263 12.14 11.27 -3.19
CA GLU A 263 11.85 10.55 -1.95
C GLU A 263 10.67 9.58 -2.07
N PHE A 264 9.60 10.00 -2.75
CA PHE A 264 8.44 9.15 -3.00
C PHE A 264 8.80 7.94 -3.86
N ILE A 265 9.57 8.14 -4.93
CA ILE A 265 10.07 7.04 -5.77
C ILE A 265 10.93 6.07 -4.93
N GLY A 266 11.78 6.60 -4.04
CA GLY A 266 12.54 5.80 -3.08
C GLY A 266 11.64 4.91 -2.19
N ARG A 267 10.55 5.47 -1.66
CA ARG A 267 9.55 4.69 -0.89
C ARG A 267 8.87 3.61 -1.74
N GLN A 268 8.50 3.93 -2.98
CA GLN A 268 7.88 2.96 -3.91
C GLN A 268 8.77 1.76 -4.23
N LEU A 269 10.10 1.97 -4.32
CA LEU A 269 11.05 0.88 -4.52
C LEU A 269 11.07 -0.09 -3.33
N VAL A 270 11.04 0.45 -2.11
CA VAL A 270 10.94 -0.36 -0.88
C VAL A 270 9.63 -1.12 -0.84
N ILE A 271 8.50 -0.45 -1.12
CA ILE A 271 7.18 -1.08 -1.21
C ILE A 271 7.17 -2.23 -2.22
N ALA A 272 7.63 -1.99 -3.46
CA ALA A 272 7.63 -3.00 -4.52
C ALA A 272 8.39 -4.26 -4.10
N TRP A 273 9.53 -4.06 -3.43
CA TRP A 273 10.35 -5.15 -2.95
C TRP A 273 9.72 -5.88 -1.75
N ASP A 274 9.09 -5.15 -0.84
CA ASP A 274 8.37 -5.73 0.30
C ASP A 274 7.17 -6.57 -0.14
N LEU A 275 6.44 -6.13 -1.16
CA LEU A 275 5.31 -6.86 -1.73
C LEU A 275 5.70 -8.21 -2.37
N MET A 276 7.00 -8.46 -2.59
CA MET A 276 7.49 -9.78 -3.00
C MET A 276 7.63 -10.79 -1.85
N PHE A 277 7.23 -10.44 -0.62
CA PHE A 277 7.33 -11.30 0.58
C PHE A 277 6.76 -12.72 0.41
N SER A 278 5.77 -12.88 -0.47
CA SER A 278 5.13 -14.17 -0.77
C SER A 278 6.07 -15.20 -1.40
N ASN A 279 7.16 -14.74 -2.02
CA ASN A 279 8.19 -15.59 -2.62
C ASN A 279 9.58 -15.04 -2.30
N PRO A 280 10.16 -15.44 -1.14
CA PRO A 280 11.47 -14.97 -0.69
C PRO A 280 12.59 -15.25 -1.69
N ASP A 281 12.54 -16.37 -2.41
CA ASP A 281 13.52 -16.73 -3.42
C ASP A 281 13.49 -15.75 -4.61
N ARG A 282 12.29 -15.41 -5.09
CA ARG A 282 12.10 -14.41 -6.14
C ARG A 282 12.52 -13.02 -5.66
N GLN A 283 12.21 -12.66 -4.42
CA GLN A 283 12.62 -11.39 -3.82
C GLN A 283 14.16 -11.28 -3.76
N ALA A 284 14.84 -12.34 -3.33
CA ALA A 284 16.30 -12.43 -3.28
C ALA A 284 16.92 -12.39 -4.69
N LEU A 285 16.37 -13.16 -5.62
CA LEU A 285 16.81 -13.19 -7.02
C LEU A 285 16.66 -11.82 -7.70
N PHE A 286 15.52 -11.15 -7.49
CA PHE A 286 15.31 -9.79 -7.96
C PHE A 286 16.38 -8.86 -7.38
N MET A 287 16.59 -8.88 -6.06
CA MET A 287 17.59 -8.01 -5.43
C MET A 287 19.01 -8.25 -5.97
N MET A 288 19.38 -9.51 -6.20
CA MET A 288 20.67 -9.86 -6.81
C MET A 288 20.82 -9.27 -8.22
N ARG A 289 19.82 -9.47 -9.09
CA ARG A 289 19.82 -8.95 -10.47
C ARG A 289 19.80 -7.41 -10.49
N PHE A 290 18.98 -6.83 -9.62
CA PHE A 290 18.87 -5.39 -9.43
C PHE A 290 20.19 -4.77 -9.01
N LYS A 291 20.87 -5.29 -7.97
CA LYS A 291 22.19 -4.79 -7.52
C LYS A 291 23.22 -4.85 -8.65
N LYS A 292 23.23 -5.93 -9.45
CA LYS A 292 24.12 -6.07 -10.61
C LYS A 292 23.82 -5.01 -11.68
N ALA A 293 22.56 -4.84 -12.06
CA ALA A 293 22.14 -3.85 -13.04
C ALA A 293 22.43 -2.42 -12.56
N ALA A 294 22.20 -2.12 -11.28
CA ALA A 294 22.50 -0.83 -10.67
C ALA A 294 24.01 -0.51 -10.72
N SER A 295 24.88 -1.47 -10.45
CA SER A 295 26.33 -1.29 -10.57
C SER A 295 26.76 -0.96 -12.02
N GLN A 296 26.16 -1.64 -13.00
CA GLN A 296 26.40 -1.35 -14.42
C GLN A 296 25.89 0.05 -14.80
N GLN A 297 24.69 0.43 -14.35
CA GLN A 297 24.13 1.75 -14.61
C GLN A 297 24.99 2.85 -13.99
N LYS A 298 25.47 2.66 -12.76
CA LYS A 298 26.38 3.62 -12.11
C LYS A 298 27.66 3.81 -12.92
N THR A 299 28.18 2.73 -13.50
CA THR A 299 29.32 2.80 -14.43
C THR A 299 28.98 3.58 -15.71
N ARG A 300 27.78 3.37 -16.28
CA ARG A 300 27.31 4.11 -17.46
C ARG A 300 27.18 5.62 -17.18
N MET A 301 26.56 5.99 -16.07
CA MET A 301 26.42 7.39 -15.64
C MET A 301 27.79 8.07 -15.44
N LYS A 302 28.79 7.35 -14.91
CA LYS A 302 30.17 7.87 -14.81
C LYS A 302 30.84 8.07 -16.18
N ARG A 303 30.48 7.27 -17.18
CA ARG A 303 31.04 7.38 -18.54
C ARG A 303 30.47 8.55 -19.33
N GLU A 304 29.27 9.01 -18.99
CA GLU A 304 28.68 10.22 -19.59
C GLU A 304 29.49 11.48 -19.22
N THR A 305 30.09 11.52 -18.03
CA THR A 305 30.96 12.62 -17.58
C THR A 305 32.45 12.38 -17.84
N ILE A 306 32.90 11.12 -17.88
CA ILE A 306 34.31 10.75 -18.08
C ILE A 306 34.41 9.75 -19.23
N LYS A 307 34.82 10.21 -20.41
CA LYS A 307 35.08 9.32 -21.55
C LYS A 307 36.41 8.61 -21.34
N PRO A 308 36.46 7.27 -21.40
CA PRO A 308 37.71 6.54 -21.34
C PRO A 308 38.53 6.85 -22.60
N SER A 309 39.70 7.48 -22.40
CA SER A 309 40.67 7.70 -23.47
C SER A 309 41.47 6.42 -23.71
N THR A 310 41.47 5.94 -24.95
CA THR A 310 42.30 4.81 -25.37
C THR A 310 43.38 5.36 -26.29
N PHE A 311 44.63 5.23 -25.90
CA PHE A 311 45.77 5.62 -26.73
C PHE A 311 46.87 4.58 -26.58
N TYR A 312 47.64 4.40 -27.64
CA TYR A 312 48.77 3.50 -27.65
C TYR A 312 49.96 4.19 -26.96
N LEU A 313 50.62 3.45 -26.09
CA LEU A 313 51.88 3.84 -25.47
C LEU A 313 52.89 2.76 -25.79
N ASP A 314 54.11 3.17 -26.10
CA ASP A 314 55.23 2.24 -26.17
C ASP A 314 55.39 1.48 -24.86
N ASP A 315 55.79 0.22 -24.95
CA ASP A 315 55.89 -0.66 -23.78
C ASP A 315 56.83 -0.10 -22.71
N ASP A 316 57.90 0.60 -23.10
CA ASP A 316 58.82 1.22 -22.16
C ASP A 316 58.22 2.44 -21.45
N VAL A 317 57.42 3.25 -22.16
CA VAL A 317 56.67 4.36 -21.56
C VAL A 317 55.61 3.82 -20.61
N LYS A 318 54.94 2.74 -20.98
CA LYS A 318 53.94 2.04 -20.16
C LYS A 318 54.55 1.45 -18.88
N LYS A 319 55.77 0.90 -18.95
CA LYS A 319 56.54 0.44 -17.78
C LYS A 319 56.87 1.61 -16.85
N LYS A 320 57.40 2.72 -17.37
CA LYS A 320 57.70 3.93 -16.58
C LYS A 320 56.45 4.47 -15.89
N LEU A 321 55.33 4.57 -16.60
CA LEU A 321 54.06 4.99 -16.04
C LEU A 321 53.60 4.06 -14.89
N ASN A 322 53.72 2.73 -15.06
CA ASN A 322 53.38 1.76 -14.00
C ASN A 322 54.27 1.92 -12.75
N VAL A 323 55.56 2.24 -12.91
CA VAL A 323 56.48 2.49 -11.79
C VAL A 323 56.07 3.77 -11.06
N MET A 324 55.80 4.85 -11.78
CA MET A 324 55.36 6.12 -11.19
C MET A 324 54.04 5.98 -10.43
N VAL A 325 53.08 5.25 -10.99
CA VAL A 325 51.80 4.91 -10.33
C VAL A 325 52.01 4.20 -8.99
N LYS A 326 52.93 3.22 -8.95
CA LYS A 326 53.25 2.50 -7.70
C LYS A 326 53.92 3.41 -6.67
N ASN A 327 54.87 4.24 -7.09
CA ASN A 327 55.63 5.11 -6.21
C ASN A 327 54.75 6.22 -5.61
N LEU A 328 53.88 6.82 -6.43
CA LEU A 328 53.02 7.93 -6.04
C LEU A 328 51.69 7.48 -5.40
N LYS A 329 51.39 6.18 -5.41
CA LYS A 329 50.12 5.59 -4.92
C LYS A 329 48.87 6.24 -5.53
N MET A 330 48.96 6.68 -6.78
CA MET A 330 47.86 7.30 -7.53
C MET A 330 47.29 6.33 -8.56
N THR A 331 46.08 6.60 -9.08
CA THR A 331 45.59 5.86 -10.24
C THR A 331 46.29 6.35 -11.52
N LYS A 332 46.42 5.48 -12.54
CA LYS A 332 46.99 5.86 -13.86
C LYS A 332 46.35 7.14 -14.41
N SER A 333 45.03 7.21 -14.35
CA SER A 333 44.25 8.34 -14.85
C SER A 333 44.57 9.63 -14.11
N ALA A 334 44.65 9.57 -12.78
CA ALA A 334 44.97 10.74 -11.95
C ALA A 334 46.41 11.23 -12.18
N LEU A 335 47.37 10.31 -12.35
CA LEU A 335 48.75 10.66 -12.67
C LEU A 335 48.86 11.31 -14.06
N ILE A 336 48.16 10.77 -15.06
CA ILE A 336 48.13 11.37 -16.41
C ILE A 336 47.53 12.77 -16.35
N ALA A 337 46.42 12.96 -15.63
CA ALA A 337 45.81 14.27 -15.47
C ALA A 337 46.79 15.27 -14.83
N SER A 338 47.46 14.90 -13.73
CA SER A 338 48.41 15.81 -13.08
C SER A 338 49.63 16.11 -13.96
N LEU A 339 50.10 15.15 -14.76
CA LEU A 339 51.20 15.38 -15.69
C LEU A 339 50.80 16.37 -16.80
N ILE A 340 49.56 16.30 -17.28
CA ILE A 340 49.02 17.23 -18.27
C ILE A 340 48.84 18.62 -17.66
N GLU A 341 48.22 18.73 -16.49
CA GLU A 341 48.03 20.01 -15.77
C GLU A 341 49.37 20.70 -15.46
N ASN A 342 50.35 19.94 -14.96
CA ASN A 342 51.69 20.48 -14.71
C ASN A 342 52.42 20.88 -16.00
N ALA A 343 52.19 20.19 -17.11
CA ALA A 343 52.79 20.57 -18.39
C ALA A 343 52.18 21.87 -18.92
N ASP A 344 50.85 21.99 -18.84
CA ASP A 344 50.10 23.18 -19.26
C ASP A 344 50.47 24.42 -18.43
N GLU A 345 50.63 24.26 -17.10
CA GLU A 345 51.09 25.35 -16.22
C GLU A 345 52.53 25.81 -16.51
N ASN A 346 53.39 24.93 -17.02
CA ASN A 346 54.77 25.26 -17.37
C ASN A 346 54.91 25.86 -18.77
N ASP A 347 53.99 25.58 -19.70
CA ASP A 347 53.96 26.19 -21.04
C ASP A 347 53.35 27.61 -21.04
N LEU A 348 52.66 28.02 -19.96
CA LEU A 348 52.09 29.37 -19.76
C LEU A 348 53.00 30.34 -18.98
N ARG A 349 54.24 29.92 -18.64
CA ARG A 349 55.29 30.76 -18.03
C ARG A 349 56.45 30.95 -19.01
#